data_AF-A0A8X7TEG2-F1
#
_entry.id   AF-A0A8X7TEG2-F1
#
_cell.length_a   1.000
_cell.length_b   1.000
_cell.length_c   1.000
_cell.angle_alpha   90.00
_cell.angle_beta   90.00
_cell.angle_gamma   90.00
#
_symmetry.space_group_name_H-M   'P 1'
#
loop_
_entity.id
_entity.type
_entity.pdbx_description
1 polymer ?
#
loop_
_entity_poly.entity_id
_entity_poly.type
_entity_poly.pdbx_seq_one_letter_code
_entity_poly.pdbx_strand_id
1 'polypeptide(L)'
;MKTVWGEDASEFKPERWVSESGKSVHEPSYKFLSFNAGPRTCLGKEVALTQMKSVAVKIIQNYEIKMVEGQKSNQLLLLFSTRSMVLKSQSLRHVWSEFSKV
;
A
#
# COMPACT_ATOMS: atom_id res chain seq x y z
N MET A 1 -2.96 11.63 -22.74
CA MET A 1 -2.83 10.32 -22.07
C MET A 1 -3.35 9.18 -22.91
N LYS A 2 -4.51 9.30 -23.58
CA LYS A 2 -5.05 8.24 -24.45
C LYS A 2 -4.08 7.75 -25.55
N THR A 3 -3.36 8.67 -26.18
CA THR A 3 -2.32 8.34 -27.17
C THR A 3 -1.17 7.48 -26.63
N VAL A 4 -0.94 7.51 -25.32
CA VAL A 4 0.17 6.82 -24.65
C VAL A 4 -0.32 5.54 -23.99
N TRP A 5 -1.47 5.59 -23.31
CA TRP A 5 -1.98 4.51 -22.45
C TRP A 5 -3.18 3.75 -23.03
N GLY A 6 -3.77 4.22 -24.13
CA GLY A 6 -4.99 3.67 -24.73
C GLY A 6 -6.26 4.36 -24.22
N GLU A 7 -7.41 3.89 -24.68
CA GLU A 7 -8.72 4.42 -24.26
C GLU A 7 -9.00 4.22 -22.77
N ASP A 8 -8.43 3.18 -22.17
CA ASP A 8 -8.52 2.82 -20.75
C ASP A 8 -7.51 3.57 -19.86
N ALA A 9 -6.96 4.71 -20.32
CA ALA A 9 -5.95 5.49 -19.59
C ALA A 9 -6.43 6.03 -18.23
N SER A 10 -7.74 6.24 -18.07
CA SER A 10 -8.34 6.77 -16.84
C SER A 10 -8.78 5.66 -15.87
N GLU A 11 -8.64 4.40 -16.25
CA GLU A 11 -9.08 3.25 -15.47
C GLU A 11 -7.93 2.68 -14.65
N PHE A 12 -8.22 2.28 -13.41
CA PHE A 12 -7.26 1.56 -12.59
C PHE A 12 -7.21 0.10 -13.04
N LYS A 13 -6.15 -0.27 -13.77
CA LYS A 13 -5.97 -1.61 -14.37
C LYS A 13 -4.61 -2.23 -13.99
N PRO A 14 -4.54 -2.94 -12.84
CA PRO A 14 -3.31 -3.56 -12.34
C PRO A 14 -2.66 -4.54 -13.34
N GLU A 15 -3.48 -5.21 -14.14
CA GLU A 15 -3.09 -6.22 -15.13
C GLU A 15 -2.17 -5.64 -16.21
N ARG A 16 -2.17 -4.31 -16.39
CA ARG A 16 -1.25 -3.61 -17.29
C ARG A 16 0.23 -3.87 -16.95
N TRP A 17 0.53 -4.15 -15.69
CA TRP A 17 1.88 -4.25 -15.17
C TRP A 17 2.35 -5.70 -14.93
N VAL A 18 1.49 -6.69 -15.18
CA VAL A 18 1.74 -8.11 -14.88
C VAL A 18 1.43 -8.95 -16.11
N SER A 19 2.39 -9.77 -16.56
CA SER A 19 2.18 -10.69 -17.67
C SER A 19 1.27 -11.84 -17.27
N GLU A 20 0.72 -12.57 -18.25
CA GLU A 20 -0.05 -13.81 -17.99
C GLU A 20 0.74 -14.85 -17.18
N SER A 21 2.08 -14.84 -17.30
CA SER A 21 3.00 -15.66 -16.52
C SER A 21 3.33 -15.11 -15.13
N GLY A 22 2.69 -14.03 -14.70
CA GLY A 22 2.87 -13.40 -13.39
C GLY A 22 4.15 -12.56 -13.25
N LYS A 23 4.85 -12.26 -14.35
CA LYS A 23 6.09 -11.46 -14.33
C LYS A 23 5.76 -9.98 -14.51
N SER A 24 6.58 -9.11 -13.93
CA SER A 24 6.44 -7.67 -14.16
C SER A 24 6.69 -7.33 -15.62
N VAL A 25 5.78 -6.58 -16.23
CA VAL A 25 5.97 -6.03 -17.58
C VAL A 25 6.90 -4.83 -17.49
N HIS A 26 7.95 -4.82 -18.31
CA HIS A 26 8.81 -3.64 -18.44
C HIS A 26 8.10 -2.59 -19.29
N GLU A 27 7.86 -1.42 -18.71
CA GLU A 27 7.34 -0.27 -19.43
C GLU A 27 8.43 0.82 -19.51
N PRO A 28 8.72 1.36 -20.71
CA PRO A 28 9.68 2.45 -20.86
C PRO A 28 9.43 3.64 -19.93
N SER A 29 10.51 4.15 -19.34
CA SER A 29 10.48 5.27 -18.37
C SER A 29 9.88 6.56 -18.93
N TYR A 30 9.96 6.80 -20.23
CA TYR A 30 9.35 7.98 -20.87
C TYR A 30 7.82 7.90 -20.96
N LYS A 31 7.24 6.69 -20.81
CA LYS A 31 5.80 6.49 -20.70
C LYS A 31 5.31 6.69 -19.26
N PHE A 32 6.16 6.31 -18.29
CA PHE A 32 5.90 6.41 -16.85
C PHE A 32 6.81 7.44 -16.16
N LEU A 33 6.43 8.71 -16.25
CA LEU A 33 7.26 9.85 -15.86
C LEU A 33 7.30 10.16 -14.35
N SER A 34 6.67 9.35 -13.49
CA SER A 34 6.62 9.62 -12.04
C SER A 34 8.00 9.71 -11.36
N PHE A 35 9.03 9.10 -11.96
CA PHE A 35 10.41 9.17 -11.48
C PHE A 35 11.36 9.86 -12.48
N ASN A 36 10.82 10.61 -13.45
CA ASN A 36 11.55 11.09 -14.64
C ASN A 36 12.17 9.95 -15.47
N ALA A 37 12.97 10.31 -16.49
CA ALA A 37 13.66 9.37 -17.36
C ALA A 37 15.08 9.87 -17.69
N GLY A 38 15.94 8.95 -18.15
CA GLY A 38 17.30 9.26 -18.57
C GLY A 38 18.24 9.66 -17.42
N PRO A 39 19.26 10.49 -17.66
CA PRO A 39 20.25 10.90 -16.65
C PRO A 39 19.67 11.66 -15.44
N ARG A 40 18.43 12.16 -15.56
CA ARG A 40 17.71 12.88 -14.51
C ARG A 40 16.64 12.01 -13.83
N THR A 41 16.69 10.69 -14.01
CA THR A 41 15.84 9.75 -13.28
C THR A 41 16.07 9.92 -11.78
N CYS A 42 15.00 9.86 -11.00
CA CYS A 42 15.06 9.93 -9.55
C CYS A 42 15.95 8.82 -8.98
N LEU A 43 17.01 9.20 -8.27
CA LEU A 43 17.93 8.28 -7.60
C LEU A 43 17.20 7.41 -6.56
N GLY A 44 16.13 7.94 -5.96
CA GLY A 44 15.32 7.26 -4.95
C GLY A 44 14.27 6.31 -5.51
N LYS A 45 14.17 6.09 -6.84
CA LYS A 45 13.12 5.27 -7.46
C LYS A 45 13.02 3.88 -6.84
N GLU A 46 14.14 3.16 -6.76
CA GLU A 46 14.14 1.78 -6.27
C GLU A 46 13.83 1.69 -4.77
N VAL A 47 14.32 2.67 -3.99
CA VAL A 47 14.02 2.78 -2.56
C VAL A 47 12.53 3.04 -2.33
N ALA A 48 11.95 3.99 -3.07
CA ALA A 48 10.53 4.33 -2.98
C ALA A 48 9.64 3.13 -3.35
N LEU A 49 9.94 2.44 -4.46
CA LEU A 49 9.21 1.24 -4.87
C LEU A 49 9.31 0.12 -3.83
N THR A 50 10.48 -0.09 -3.24
CA THR A 50 10.70 -1.10 -2.20
C THR A 50 9.89 -0.79 -0.94
N GLN A 51 9.93 0.47 -0.49
CA GLN A 51 9.16 0.92 0.67
C GLN A 51 7.66 0.80 0.44
N MET A 52 7.16 1.22 -0.73
CA MET A 52 5.73 1.09 -1.07
C MET A 52 5.27 -0.36 -1.03
N LYS A 53 6.05 -1.29 -1.61
CA LYS A 53 5.75 -2.74 -1.55
C LYS A 53 5.73 -3.26 -0.11
N SER A 54 6.72 -2.87 0.69
CA SER A 54 6.83 -3.31 2.09
C SER A 54 5.64 -2.84 2.93
N VAL A 55 5.23 -1.57 2.77
CA VAL A 55 4.04 -1.01 3.42
C VAL A 55 2.77 -1.72 2.94
N ALA A 56 2.60 -1.90 1.63
CA ALA A 56 1.43 -2.59 1.08
C ALA A 56 1.28 -4.02 1.62
N VAL A 57 2.37 -4.79 1.64
CA VAL A 57 2.39 -6.15 2.21
C VAL A 57 2.02 -6.12 3.69
N LYS A 58 2.59 -5.20 4.47
CA LYS A 58 2.29 -5.09 5.90
C LYS A 58 0.83 -4.73 6.15
N ILE A 59 0.25 -3.85 5.34
CA ILE A 59 -1.17 -3.51 5.43
C ILE A 59 -2.03 -4.75 5.15
N ILE A 60 -1.80 -5.44 4.03
CA ILE A 60 -2.58 -6.62 3.62
C ILE A 60 -2.48 -7.76 4.64
N GLN A 61 -1.31 -7.98 5.25
CA GLN A 61 -1.10 -9.08 6.18
C GLN A 61 -1.65 -8.83 7.59
N ASN A 62 -1.73 -7.58 8.04
CA ASN A 62 -1.99 -7.27 9.45
C ASN A 62 -3.32 -6.56 9.69
N TYR A 63 -4.02 -6.13 8.64
CA TYR A 63 -5.26 -5.36 8.76
C TYR A 63 -6.36 -5.92 7.87
N GLU A 64 -7.58 -5.95 8.39
CA GLU A 64 -8.79 -6.18 7.61
C GLU A 64 -9.31 -4.84 7.09
N ILE A 65 -9.33 -4.66 5.76
CA ILE A 65 -9.77 -3.43 5.13
C ILE A 65 -11.27 -3.55 4.80
N LYS A 66 -12.09 -2.68 5.38
CA LYS A 66 -13.53 -2.58 5.09
C LYS A 66 -13.85 -1.22 4.51
N MET A 67 -14.72 -1.19 3.50
CA MET A 67 -15.27 0.07 3.02
C MET A 67 -16.34 0.56 3.99
N VAL A 68 -16.40 1.86 4.20
CA VAL A 68 -17.47 2.48 4.98
C VAL A 68 -18.74 2.52 4.13
N GLU A 69 -19.89 2.21 4.74
CA GLU A 69 -21.17 2.26 4.05
C GLU A 69 -21.44 3.67 3.47
N GLY A 70 -21.84 3.72 2.19
CA GLY A 70 -22.09 4.98 1.47
C GLY A 70 -20.86 5.61 0.80
N GLN A 71 -19.67 5.03 0.97
CA GLN A 71 -18.45 5.50 0.32
C GLN A 71 -18.38 5.03 -1.14
N LYS A 72 -18.17 5.96 -2.07
CA LYS A 72 -17.95 5.62 -3.49
C LYS A 72 -16.56 4.99 -3.67
N SER A 73 -16.47 3.94 -4.48
CA SER A 73 -15.25 3.13 -4.71
C SER A 73 -14.04 3.93 -5.21
N ASN A 74 -14.25 5.13 -5.76
CA ASN A 74 -13.20 6.02 -6.24
C ASN A 74 -12.58 6.91 -5.14
N GLN A 75 -13.07 6.85 -3.91
CA GLN A 75 -12.48 7.52 -2.76
C GLN A 75 -11.93 6.46 -1.83
N LEU A 76 -10.62 6.27 -1.81
CA LEU A 76 -9.98 5.38 -0.84
C LEU A 76 -9.69 6.17 0.46
N LEU A 77 -10.71 6.39 1.29
CA LEU A 77 -10.47 6.79 2.68
C LEU A 77 -10.09 5.55 3.47
N LEU A 78 -8.80 5.36 3.69
CA LEU A 78 -8.29 4.40 4.65
C LEU A 78 -8.54 4.97 6.05
N LEU A 79 -9.68 4.64 6.65
CA LEU A 79 -9.84 4.79 8.09
C LEU A 79 -9.00 3.69 8.74
N PHE A 80 -7.73 3.99 9.02
CA PHE A 80 -6.95 3.20 9.97
C PHE A 80 -7.61 3.40 11.33
N SER A 81 -8.54 2.52 11.69
CA SER A 81 -9.04 2.44 13.06
C SER A 81 -7.84 2.07 13.94
N THR A 82 -7.17 3.09 14.49
CA THR A 82 -6.20 2.96 15.59
C THR A 82 -6.95 2.63 16.87
N ARG A 83 -7.72 1.53 16.86
CA ARG A 83 -8.36 1.02 18.05
C ARG A 83 -8.62 -0.48 17.97
N SER A 84 -7.57 -1.24 17.76
CA SER A 84 -7.46 -2.63 18.23
C SER A 84 -6.00 -3.01 18.46
N MET A 85 -5.26 -2.17 19.18
CA MET A 85 -4.23 -2.68 20.08
C MET A 85 -4.93 -3.20 21.33
N VAL A 86 -5.75 -4.24 21.19
CA VAL A 86 -6.03 -5.12 22.33
C VAL A 86 -4.85 -6.06 22.34
N LEU A 87 -3.80 -5.66 23.07
CA LEU A 87 -2.82 -6.60 23.60
C LEU A 87 -3.60 -7.64 24.40
N LYS A 88 -4.04 -8.70 23.73
CA LYS A 88 -4.52 -9.92 24.39
C LYS A 88 -3.30 -10.69 24.88
N SER A 89 -2.48 -10.05 25.73
CA SER A 89 -1.51 -10.73 26.57
C SER A 89 -2.27 -11.16 27.81
N GLN A 90 -2.76 -12.40 27.79
CA GLN A 90 -3.46 -13.02 28.92
C GLN A 90 -2.49 -13.40 30.08
N SER A 91 -1.33 -12.76 30.18
CA SER A 91 -0.25 -13.14 31.10
C SER A 91 0.17 -12.06 32.10
N LEU A 92 -0.43 -10.86 32.10
CA LEU A 92 0.07 -9.74 32.93
C LEU A 92 -0.88 -9.25 34.04
N ARG A 93 -1.94 -10.02 34.37
CA ARG A 93 -2.76 -9.74 35.57
C ARG A 93 -1.99 -9.89 36.88
N HIS A 94 -0.90 -10.66 36.90
CA HIS A 94 -0.06 -10.83 38.09
C HIS A 94 0.91 -9.67 38.34
N VAL A 95 1.26 -8.88 37.31
CA VAL A 95 2.28 -7.83 37.44
C VAL A 95 1.70 -6.53 38.03
N TRP A 96 0.39 -6.30 37.84
CA TRP A 96 -0.26 -5.07 38.29
C TRP A 96 -0.69 -5.07 39.77
N SER A 97 -0.73 -6.21 40.47
CA SER A 97 -1.04 -6.23 41.92
C SER A 97 0.14 -5.84 42.80
N GLU A 98 1.37 -6.02 42.31
CA GLU A 98 2.61 -5.70 43.04
C GLU A 98 2.93 -4.20 42.99
N PHE A 99 2.53 -3.50 41.94
CA PHE A 99 2.81 -2.07 41.77
C PHE A 99 1.87 -1.13 42.53
N SER A 100 0.79 -1.65 43.14
CA SER A 100 -0.18 -0.86 43.92
C SER A 100 0.15 -0.78 45.42
N LYS A 101 1.26 -1.37 45.86
CA LYS A 101 1.69 -1.40 47.28
C LYS A 101 2.97 -0.62 47.56
N VAL A 102 3.41 0.23 46.63
CA VAL A 102 4.51 1.18 46.81
C VAL A 102 4.02 2.58 46.47
#